data_AF-A0A0G2E247-F1
#
_entry.id   AF-A0A0G2E247-F1
#
_cell.length_a   1.000
_cell.length_b   1.000
_cell.length_c   1.000
_cell.angle_alpha   90.00
_cell.angle_beta   90.00
_cell.angle_gamma   90.00
#
_symmetry.space_group_name_H-M   'P 1'
#
loop_
_entity.id
_entity.type
_entity.pdbx_description
1 polymer ?
#
loop_
_entity_poly.entity_id
_entity_poly.type
_entity_poly.pdbx_seq_one_letter_code
_entity_poly.pdbx_strand_id
1 'polypeptide(L)'
;MPLASKFPVLIQCFISLASRVFDRKEALPESPRSIRYHTRVVQLVHQEMQSSERDDDSVILGILGAMVSNLVARSRLEFGIHARGLTNFVRIRGYPSYDPDVMAHYVSTSLMWGCQVVEALFGSPTSGPPVQPPCQDDVSEFLVTKNTLVALLLSAQAHIEASSSVLRTSRSTSPLFNSNSIFSSIAWRPLLHPTTNFWKKAFEIAHHPFLILYLYLLDQDLSSISPSIRSETETSLSSDFLTRNITKTSHCACINWYLLTKYKWESERAYLALQLDQVMLRMREHHRVLALKLLLWNLCPFGDKPDTTREMVFALGDEAADGLRL
;
A
#
# COMPACT_ATOMS: atom_id res chain seq x y z
N MET A 1 -22.59 10.60 -1.32
CA MET A 1 -22.52 11.16 -2.68
C MET A 1 -21.40 10.47 -3.45
N PRO A 2 -21.53 10.20 -4.77
CA PRO A 2 -20.46 9.63 -5.59
C PRO A 2 -19.21 10.51 -5.61
N LEU A 3 -18.00 9.92 -5.59
CA LEU A 3 -16.74 10.66 -5.56
C LEU A 3 -16.61 11.65 -6.74
N ALA A 4 -17.09 11.28 -7.93
CA ALA A 4 -17.09 12.14 -9.12
C ALA A 4 -17.98 13.40 -9.01
N SER A 5 -18.97 13.39 -8.11
CA SER A 5 -19.78 14.59 -7.81
C SER A 5 -19.08 15.56 -6.86
N LYS A 6 -18.14 15.06 -6.06
CA LYS A 6 -17.29 15.88 -5.20
C LYS A 6 -16.08 16.42 -5.96
N PHE A 7 -15.49 15.59 -6.82
CA PHE A 7 -14.25 15.88 -7.53
C PHE A 7 -14.45 15.80 -9.05
N PRO A 8 -14.79 16.92 -9.72
CA PRO A 8 -15.08 16.94 -11.16
C PRO A 8 -13.94 16.44 -12.06
N VAL A 9 -12.68 16.53 -11.60
CA VAL A 9 -11.50 15.99 -12.28
C VAL A 9 -11.64 14.50 -12.63
N LEU A 10 -12.37 13.74 -11.81
CA LEU A 10 -12.61 12.32 -12.02
C LEU A 10 -13.39 12.03 -13.30
N ILE A 11 -14.31 12.91 -13.69
CA ILE A 11 -15.07 12.75 -14.94
C ILE A 11 -14.10 12.72 -16.13
N GLN A 12 -13.10 13.60 -16.13
CA GLN A 12 -12.10 13.66 -17.19
C GLN A 12 -11.13 12.49 -17.13
N CYS A 13 -10.77 12.05 -15.91
CA CYS A 13 -9.99 10.83 -15.72
C CYS A 13 -10.70 9.60 -16.30
N PHE A 14 -12.01 9.44 -16.05
CA PHE A 14 -12.80 8.35 -16.59
C PHE A 14 -12.96 8.42 -18.10
N ILE A 15 -13.17 9.61 -18.67
CA ILE A 15 -13.24 9.79 -20.13
C ILE A 15 -11.89 9.43 -20.79
N SER A 16 -10.78 9.91 -20.23
CA SER A 16 -9.43 9.57 -20.70
C SER A 16 -9.19 8.07 -20.64
N LEU A 17 -9.46 7.45 -19.49
CA LEU A 17 -9.30 6.01 -19.29
C LEU A 17 -10.15 5.20 -20.27
N ALA A 18 -11.45 5.52 -20.38
CA ALA A 18 -12.38 4.83 -21.26
C ALA A 18 -11.92 4.88 -22.73
N SER A 19 -11.42 6.03 -23.18
CA SER A 19 -10.90 6.18 -24.55
C SER A 19 -9.67 5.29 -24.81
N ARG A 20 -8.74 5.22 -23.87
CA ARG A 20 -7.55 4.35 -24.00
C ARG A 20 -7.89 2.87 -23.91
N VAL A 21 -8.87 2.50 -23.08
CA VAL A 21 -9.39 1.12 -23.02
C VAL A 21 -10.04 0.74 -24.35
N PHE A 22 -10.81 1.65 -24.95
CA PHE A 22 -11.43 1.43 -26.26
C PHE A 22 -10.37 1.23 -27.35
N ASP A 23 -9.43 2.17 -27.50
CA ASP A 23 -8.33 2.06 -28.49
C ASP A 23 -7.59 0.72 -28.35
N ARG A 24 -7.30 0.31 -27.11
CA ARG A 24 -6.63 -0.95 -26.83
C ARG A 24 -7.46 -2.18 -27.17
N LYS A 25 -8.77 -2.19 -26.90
CA LYS A 25 -9.66 -3.32 -27.22
C LYS A 25 -9.77 -3.52 -28.72
N GLU A 26 -9.79 -2.43 -29.47
CA GLU A 26 -9.86 -2.43 -30.93
C GLU A 26 -8.47 -2.59 -31.59
N ALA A 27 -7.41 -2.83 -30.81
CA ALA A 27 -6.02 -2.90 -31.26
C ALA A 27 -5.58 -1.70 -32.13
N LEU A 28 -6.19 -0.53 -31.89
CA LEU A 28 -5.88 0.70 -32.59
C LEU A 28 -4.59 1.32 -32.01
N PRO A 29 -3.79 2.02 -32.83
CA PRO A 29 -2.78 2.94 -32.30
C PRO A 29 -3.45 3.99 -31.41
N GLU A 30 -2.68 4.61 -30.48
CA GLU A 30 -3.23 5.68 -29.63
C GLU A 30 -3.91 6.75 -30.49
N SER A 31 -5.24 6.88 -30.31
CA SER A 31 -6.01 7.81 -31.11
C SER A 31 -5.73 9.27 -30.69
N PRO A 32 -5.83 10.24 -31.61
CA PRO A 32 -5.77 11.66 -31.26
C PRO A 32 -6.77 12.05 -30.17
N ARG A 33 -7.88 11.31 -30.06
CA ARG A 33 -8.92 11.50 -29.05
C ARG A 33 -8.42 11.08 -27.66
N SER A 34 -7.78 9.92 -27.54
CA SER A 34 -7.28 9.44 -26.25
C SER A 34 -6.13 10.29 -25.72
N ILE A 35 -5.22 10.71 -26.60
CA ILE A 35 -4.18 11.70 -26.29
C ILE A 35 -4.82 13.00 -25.80
N ARG A 36 -5.79 13.55 -26.54
CA ARG A 36 -6.48 14.80 -26.16
C ARG A 36 -7.10 14.73 -24.76
N TYR A 37 -7.79 13.64 -24.43
CA TYR A 37 -8.40 13.51 -23.11
C TYR A 37 -7.36 13.33 -22.00
N HIS A 38 -6.28 12.58 -22.26
CA HIS A 38 -5.17 12.47 -21.32
C HIS A 38 -4.51 13.82 -21.06
N THR A 39 -4.17 14.56 -22.12
CA THR A 39 -3.63 15.93 -22.01
C THR A 39 -4.58 16.84 -21.25
N ARG A 40 -5.90 16.69 -21.43
CA ARG A 40 -6.88 17.47 -20.66
C ARG A 40 -6.83 17.18 -19.16
N VAL A 41 -6.65 15.92 -18.75
CA VAL A 41 -6.44 15.57 -17.33
C VAL A 41 -5.20 16.27 -16.79
N VAL A 42 -4.07 16.18 -17.50
CA VAL A 42 -2.81 16.82 -17.08
C VAL A 42 -2.96 18.35 -16.97
N GLN A 43 -3.65 18.98 -17.93
CA GLN A 43 -3.94 20.41 -17.88
C GLN A 43 -4.79 20.79 -16.67
N LEU A 44 -5.82 20.00 -16.34
CA LEU A 44 -6.68 20.26 -15.18
C LEU A 44 -5.90 20.12 -13.88
N VAL A 45 -5.07 19.08 -13.75
CA VAL A 45 -4.16 18.92 -12.60
C VAL A 45 -3.25 20.15 -12.47
N HIS A 46 -2.67 20.62 -13.59
CA HIS A 46 -1.80 21.80 -13.56
C HIS A 46 -2.55 23.07 -13.16
N GLN A 47 -3.76 23.26 -13.68
CA GLN A 47 -4.63 24.39 -13.32
C GLN A 47 -4.98 24.37 -11.83
N GLU A 48 -5.35 23.20 -11.31
CA GLU A 48 -5.66 23.01 -9.89
C GLU A 48 -4.43 23.29 -9.02
N MET A 49 -3.25 22.78 -9.41
CA MET A 49 -1.98 23.06 -8.74
C MET A 49 -1.55 24.54 -8.80
N GLN A 50 -2.15 25.36 -9.66
CA GLN A 50 -1.90 26.80 -9.74
C GLN A 50 -3.00 27.65 -9.09
N SER A 51 -4.13 27.04 -8.73
CA SER A 51 -5.25 27.72 -8.10
C SER A 51 -4.87 28.28 -6.73
N SER A 52 -5.44 29.45 -6.40
CA SER A 52 -5.41 30.03 -5.06
C SER A 52 -6.36 29.31 -4.09
N GLU A 53 -7.43 28.73 -4.62
CA GLU A 53 -8.41 27.89 -3.91
C GLU A 53 -8.19 26.41 -4.26
N ARG A 54 -6.92 25.99 -4.21
CA ARG A 54 -6.52 24.65 -4.61
C ARG A 54 -7.17 23.58 -3.75
N ASP A 55 -7.71 22.57 -4.40
CA ASP A 55 -8.11 21.32 -3.79
C ASP A 55 -7.04 20.24 -4.02
N ASP A 56 -6.24 19.96 -2.98
CA ASP A 56 -5.15 18.97 -3.03
C ASP A 56 -5.68 17.55 -3.31
N ASP A 57 -6.91 17.23 -2.91
CA ASP A 57 -7.55 15.94 -3.21
C ASP A 57 -7.88 15.82 -4.70
N SER A 58 -8.36 16.91 -5.33
CA SER A 58 -8.54 16.98 -6.78
C SER A 58 -7.21 16.81 -7.54
N VAL A 59 -6.12 17.40 -7.04
CA VAL A 59 -4.78 17.21 -7.62
C VAL A 59 -4.37 15.74 -7.54
N ILE A 60 -4.47 15.12 -6.36
CA ILE A 60 -4.11 13.70 -6.15
C ILE A 60 -4.92 12.79 -7.06
N LEU A 61 -6.25 12.94 -7.09
CA LEU A 61 -7.13 12.14 -7.94
C LEU A 61 -6.82 12.33 -9.43
N GLY A 62 -6.50 13.55 -9.85
CA GLY A 62 -6.10 13.84 -11.23
C GLY A 62 -4.76 13.21 -11.60
N ILE A 63 -3.75 13.25 -10.72
CA ILE A 63 -2.46 12.59 -10.95
C ILE A 63 -2.64 11.06 -10.99
N LEU A 64 -3.40 10.48 -10.05
CA LEU A 64 -3.74 9.05 -10.06
C LEU A 64 -4.48 8.66 -11.35
N GLY A 65 -5.43 9.47 -11.80
CA GLY A 65 -6.13 9.26 -13.06
C GLY A 65 -5.19 9.30 -14.26
N ALA A 66 -4.23 10.23 -14.29
CA ALA A 66 -3.20 10.32 -15.33
C ALA A 66 -2.27 9.09 -15.31
N MET A 67 -1.85 8.62 -14.13
CA MET A 67 -1.07 7.39 -13.96
C MET A 67 -1.80 6.18 -14.53
N VAL A 68 -3.03 5.93 -14.08
CA VAL A 68 -3.83 4.77 -14.52
C VAL A 68 -4.09 4.83 -16.03
N SER A 69 -4.35 6.03 -16.56
CA SER A 69 -4.51 6.27 -18.00
C SER A 69 -3.24 5.87 -18.78
N ASN A 70 -2.05 6.29 -18.36
CA ASN A 70 -0.79 5.96 -19.04
C ASN A 70 -0.41 4.49 -18.93
N LEU A 71 -0.80 3.83 -17.84
CA LEU A 71 -0.62 2.40 -17.72
C LEU A 71 -1.45 1.63 -18.76
N VAL A 72 -2.71 2.03 -18.99
CA VAL A 72 -3.54 1.39 -20.02
C VAL A 72 -2.92 1.57 -21.42
N ALA A 73 -2.31 2.72 -21.67
CA ALA A 73 -1.52 2.99 -22.88
C ALA A 73 -0.16 2.28 -22.93
N ARG A 74 0.23 1.56 -21.87
CA ARG A 74 1.54 0.89 -21.70
C ARG A 74 2.74 1.85 -21.74
N SER A 75 2.52 3.14 -21.46
CA SER A 75 3.61 4.10 -21.32
C SER A 75 4.18 4.06 -19.90
N ARG A 76 5.20 3.21 -19.69
CA ARG A 76 5.88 3.08 -18.39
C ARG A 76 6.61 4.36 -17.99
N LEU A 77 7.17 5.09 -18.97
CA LEU A 77 7.87 6.34 -18.74
C LEU A 77 6.92 7.41 -18.16
N GLU A 78 5.80 7.67 -18.84
CA GLU A 78 4.81 8.66 -18.40
C GLU A 78 4.15 8.24 -17.08
N PHE A 79 3.86 6.94 -16.91
CA PHE A 79 3.42 6.42 -15.62
C PHE A 79 4.41 6.78 -14.50
N GLY A 80 5.71 6.57 -14.73
CA GLY A 80 6.75 6.87 -13.74
C GLY A 80 6.89 8.36 -13.44
N ILE A 81 6.72 9.22 -14.45
CA ILE A 81 6.72 10.69 -14.27
C ILE A 81 5.58 11.10 -13.34
N HIS A 82 4.35 10.64 -13.59
CA HIS A 82 3.22 10.98 -12.73
C HIS A 82 3.32 10.36 -11.34
N ALA A 83 3.84 9.14 -11.21
CA ALA A 83 4.09 8.51 -9.91
C ALA A 83 5.07 9.33 -9.04
N ARG A 84 6.15 9.82 -9.65
CA ARG A 84 7.08 10.77 -9.00
C ARG A 84 6.41 12.08 -8.65
N GLY A 85 5.64 12.64 -9.58
CA GLY A 85 4.86 13.86 -9.35
C GLY A 85 3.90 13.73 -8.18
N LEU A 86 3.19 12.61 -8.08
CA LEU A 86 2.26 12.31 -6.98
C LEU A 86 2.98 12.26 -5.64
N THR A 87 4.12 11.58 -5.58
CA THR A 87 4.86 11.45 -4.32
C THR A 87 5.49 12.77 -3.89
N ASN A 88 6.08 13.52 -4.82
CA ASN A 88 6.57 14.87 -4.55
C ASN A 88 5.45 15.80 -4.08
N PHE A 89 4.26 15.67 -4.68
CA PHE A 89 3.10 16.46 -4.27
C PHE A 89 2.68 16.14 -2.84
N VAL A 90 2.47 14.86 -2.52
CA VAL A 90 2.13 14.39 -1.16
C VAL A 90 3.22 14.76 -0.16
N ARG A 91 4.50 14.75 -0.54
CA ARG A 91 5.60 15.17 0.33
C ARG A 91 5.52 16.66 0.68
N ILE A 92 5.33 17.52 -0.32
CA ILE A 92 5.27 18.97 -0.12
C ILE A 92 4.00 19.37 0.66
N ARG A 93 2.90 18.65 0.44
CA ARG A 93 1.58 19.01 0.94
C ARG A 93 1.15 18.22 2.17
N GLY A 94 1.88 17.16 2.50
CA GLY A 94 1.53 16.23 3.55
C GLY A 94 0.50 15.20 3.10
N TYR A 95 0.02 14.44 4.07
CA TYR A 95 -0.97 13.39 3.89
C TYR A 95 -2.27 13.96 3.25
N PRO A 96 -2.97 13.19 2.39
CA PRO A 96 -4.30 13.58 1.89
C PRO A 96 -5.28 13.75 3.06
N SER A 97 -5.39 14.97 3.57
CA SER A 97 -5.96 15.23 4.90
C SER A 97 -7.46 15.47 4.96
N TYR A 98 -8.12 15.61 3.81
CA TYR A 98 -9.48 16.16 3.81
C TYR A 98 -10.56 15.13 3.45
N ASP A 99 -10.36 14.23 2.49
CA ASP A 99 -11.36 13.20 2.16
C ASP A 99 -10.83 11.74 2.35
N PRO A 100 -11.41 10.96 3.27
CA PRO A 100 -10.99 9.57 3.52
C PRO A 100 -11.27 8.63 2.35
N ASP A 101 -12.24 8.96 1.49
CA ASP A 101 -12.52 8.18 0.28
C ASP A 101 -11.34 8.34 -0.70
N VAL A 102 -10.70 9.51 -0.76
CA VAL A 102 -9.51 9.75 -1.59
C VAL A 102 -8.32 8.94 -1.09
N MET A 103 -8.09 8.90 0.22
CA MET A 103 -7.07 8.04 0.82
C MET A 103 -7.29 6.56 0.47
N ALA A 104 -8.52 6.06 0.61
CA ALA A 104 -8.83 4.67 0.27
C ALA A 104 -8.51 4.35 -1.21
N HIS A 105 -8.78 5.28 -2.13
CA HIS A 105 -8.43 5.13 -3.55
C HIS A 105 -6.92 5.22 -3.79
N TYR A 106 -6.23 6.16 -3.12
CA TYR A 106 -4.77 6.32 -3.22
C TYR A 106 -4.04 5.05 -2.77
N VAL A 107 -4.38 4.50 -1.60
CA VAL A 107 -3.78 3.26 -1.10
C VAL A 107 -4.08 2.10 -2.03
N SER A 108 -5.34 1.91 -2.42
CA SER A 108 -5.73 0.80 -3.31
C SER A 108 -5.02 0.85 -4.65
N THR A 109 -4.89 2.05 -5.23
CA THR A 109 -4.17 2.25 -6.50
C THR A 109 -2.67 2.00 -6.31
N SER A 110 -2.08 2.47 -5.22
CA SER A 110 -0.65 2.27 -4.93
C SER A 110 -0.32 0.79 -4.73
N LEU A 111 -1.16 0.04 -4.00
CA LEU A 111 -1.00 -1.41 -3.83
C LEU A 111 -1.12 -2.17 -5.15
N MET A 112 -2.06 -1.79 -6.03
CA MET A 112 -2.18 -2.42 -7.34
C MET A 112 -0.92 -2.31 -8.20
N TRP A 113 -0.15 -1.24 -8.03
CA TRP A 113 1.02 -0.94 -8.86
C TRP A 113 2.35 -1.30 -8.20
N GLY A 114 2.33 -1.87 -6.99
CA GLY A 114 3.45 -2.56 -6.35
C GLY A 114 4.83 -1.91 -6.52
N CYS A 115 5.82 -2.72 -6.90
CA CYS A 115 7.21 -2.29 -7.04
C CYS A 115 7.40 -1.25 -8.14
N GLN A 116 6.52 -1.13 -9.13
CA GLN A 116 6.68 -0.16 -10.22
C GLN A 116 6.54 1.29 -9.74
N VAL A 117 5.72 1.55 -8.71
CA VAL A 117 5.65 2.89 -8.08
C VAL A 117 6.96 3.17 -7.34
N VAL A 118 7.46 2.18 -6.62
CA VAL A 118 8.70 2.24 -5.85
C VAL A 118 9.94 2.39 -6.74
N GLU A 119 9.97 1.70 -7.88
CA GLU A 119 10.96 1.81 -8.94
C GLU A 119 10.82 3.13 -9.70
N ALA A 120 9.62 3.63 -9.93
CA ALA A 120 9.44 4.94 -10.55
C ALA A 120 9.98 6.07 -9.66
N LEU A 121 9.89 5.92 -8.34
CA LEU A 121 10.30 6.94 -7.39
C LEU A 121 11.81 7.14 -7.28
N PHE A 122 12.58 6.07 -7.45
CA PHE A 122 14.03 6.13 -7.24
C PHE A 122 14.84 5.46 -8.36
N GLY A 123 14.17 4.79 -9.29
CA GLY A 123 14.77 4.25 -10.51
C GLY A 123 14.89 5.33 -11.57
N SER A 124 16.05 5.34 -12.21
CA SER A 124 16.31 6.15 -13.40
C SER A 124 15.40 5.69 -14.55
N PRO A 125 14.56 6.55 -15.16
CA PRO A 125 13.85 6.20 -16.38
C PRO A 125 14.89 5.83 -17.45
N THR A 126 14.99 4.53 -17.73
CA THR A 126 15.92 4.00 -18.72
C THR A 126 15.65 4.66 -20.08
N SER A 127 16.75 5.15 -20.70
CA SER A 127 16.90 5.72 -22.04
C SER A 127 16.51 7.19 -22.28
N GLY A 128 16.99 8.11 -21.43
CA GLY A 128 16.98 9.56 -21.69
C GLY A 128 18.22 10.26 -21.07
N PRO A 129 18.52 11.53 -21.42
CA PRO A 129 19.70 12.27 -20.95
C PRO A 129 19.78 12.31 -19.41
N PRO A 130 20.97 12.55 -18.82
CA PRO A 130 21.30 12.14 -17.45
C PRO A 130 20.23 12.61 -16.47
N VAL A 131 19.55 11.61 -15.90
CA VAL A 131 18.53 11.78 -14.89
C VAL A 131 19.19 12.47 -13.71
N GLN A 132 18.59 13.57 -13.25
CA GLN A 132 19.01 14.23 -12.03
C GLN A 132 19.07 13.18 -10.91
N PRO A 133 20.13 13.17 -10.07
CA PRO A 133 20.21 12.25 -8.94
C PRO A 133 18.93 12.36 -8.10
N PRO A 134 18.50 11.26 -7.44
CA PRO A 134 17.35 11.30 -6.55
C PRO A 134 17.49 12.48 -5.58
N CYS A 135 16.40 13.21 -5.34
CA CYS A 135 16.43 14.38 -4.47
C CYS A 135 16.95 13.95 -3.09
N GLN A 136 17.86 14.74 -2.48
CA GLN A 136 18.40 14.42 -1.16
C GLN A 136 17.29 14.29 -0.10
N ASP A 137 16.18 15.01 -0.28
CA ASP A 137 15.00 14.91 0.58
C ASP A 137 14.29 13.55 0.44
N ASP A 138 14.19 13.00 -0.78
CA ASP A 138 13.58 11.68 -1.03
C ASP A 138 14.39 10.56 -0.38
N VAL A 139 15.72 10.67 -0.47
CA VAL A 139 16.63 9.72 0.18
C VAL A 139 16.49 9.83 1.70
N SER A 140 16.43 11.05 2.25
CA SER A 140 16.31 11.27 3.69
C SER A 140 14.99 10.74 4.24
N GLU A 141 13.86 11.02 3.60
CA GLU A 141 12.54 10.52 3.99
C GLU A 141 12.46 8.99 3.89
N PHE A 142 13.02 8.42 2.83
CA PHE A 142 13.12 6.97 2.71
C PHE A 142 13.95 6.37 3.86
N LEU A 143 15.08 6.98 4.21
CA LEU A 143 15.91 6.51 5.33
C LEU A 143 15.18 6.60 6.67
N VAL A 144 14.38 7.65 6.89
CA VAL A 144 13.50 7.74 8.08
C VAL A 144 12.48 6.61 8.07
N THR A 145 11.76 6.42 6.96
CA THR A 145 10.76 5.35 6.81
C THR A 145 11.37 3.96 7.01
N LYS A 146 12.56 3.73 6.46
CA LYS A 146 13.38 2.53 6.65
C LYS A 146 13.70 2.31 8.13
N ASN A 147 14.14 3.35 8.83
CA ASN A 147 14.44 3.26 10.27
C ASN A 147 13.18 2.96 11.09
N THR A 148 12.02 3.52 10.73
CA THR A 148 10.73 3.18 11.34
C THR A 148 10.39 1.70 11.15
N LEU A 149 10.57 1.16 9.94
CA LEU A 149 10.39 -0.27 9.67
C LEU A 149 11.33 -1.13 10.51
N VAL A 150 12.62 -0.77 10.57
CA VAL A 150 13.61 -1.47 11.40
C VAL A 150 13.21 -1.45 12.87
N ALA A 151 12.76 -0.32 13.40
CA ALA A 151 12.30 -0.22 14.79
C ALA A 151 11.10 -1.13 15.06
N LEU A 152 10.14 -1.22 14.12
CA LEU A 152 9.00 -2.13 14.22
C LEU A 152 9.45 -3.60 14.23
N LEU A 153 10.37 -3.98 13.34
CA LEU A 153 10.91 -5.34 13.27
C LEU A 153 11.72 -5.70 14.53
N LEU A 154 12.50 -4.76 15.07
CA LEU A 154 13.23 -4.96 16.32
C LEU A 154 12.30 -5.11 17.52
N SER A 155 11.22 -4.32 17.58
CA SER A 155 10.18 -4.47 18.60
C SER A 155 9.51 -5.84 18.50
N ALA A 156 9.16 -6.26 17.29
CA ALA A 156 8.60 -7.58 17.02
C ALA A 156 9.57 -8.70 17.46
N GLN A 157 10.85 -8.58 17.17
CA GLN A 157 11.87 -9.55 17.60
C GLN A 157 12.01 -9.59 19.13
N ALA A 158 12.12 -8.42 19.78
CA ALA A 158 12.25 -8.32 21.23
C ALA A 158 11.04 -8.93 21.94
N HIS A 159 9.82 -8.76 21.41
CA HIS A 159 8.63 -9.42 21.93
C HIS A 159 8.71 -10.94 21.83
N ILE A 160 9.24 -11.47 20.73
CA ILE A 160 9.43 -12.92 20.56
C ILE A 160 10.46 -13.46 21.56
N GLU A 161 11.53 -12.72 21.82
CA GLU A 161 12.57 -13.08 22.79
C GLU A 161 12.08 -12.98 24.24
N ALA A 162 11.31 -11.95 24.55
CA ALA A 162 10.72 -11.72 25.88
C ALA A 162 9.49 -12.59 26.16
N SER A 163 8.92 -13.25 25.15
CA SER A 163 7.71 -14.07 25.28
C SER A 163 7.95 -15.29 26.17
N SER A 164 7.63 -15.12 27.46
CA SER A 164 7.18 -16.20 28.32
C SER A 164 5.84 -16.76 27.79
N SER A 165 5.46 -17.96 28.22
CA SER A 165 4.20 -18.63 27.84
C SER A 165 2.91 -17.79 28.03
N VAL A 166 2.96 -16.70 28.80
CA VAL A 166 1.84 -15.81 29.16
C VAL A 166 1.41 -14.86 28.02
N LEU A 167 2.36 -14.27 27.29
CA LEU A 167 2.04 -13.40 26.14
C LEU A 167 1.46 -14.20 24.97
N ARG A 168 1.89 -15.45 24.84
CA ARG A 168 1.37 -16.39 23.86
C ARG A 168 -0.08 -16.77 24.16
N THR A 169 -0.49 -16.82 25.43
CA THR A 169 -1.86 -17.10 25.84
C THR A 169 -2.81 -15.93 25.55
N SER A 170 -2.44 -14.68 25.82
CA SER A 170 -3.32 -13.52 25.56
C SER A 170 -3.60 -13.28 24.07
N ARG A 171 -2.60 -13.42 23.20
CA ARG A 171 -2.79 -13.31 21.74
C ARG A 171 -3.55 -14.52 21.17
N SER A 172 -3.36 -15.71 21.73
CA SER A 172 -4.13 -16.90 21.34
C SER A 172 -5.62 -16.81 21.65
N THR A 173 -6.01 -15.95 22.61
CA THR A 173 -7.41 -15.70 22.97
C THR A 173 -8.07 -14.58 22.17
N SER A 174 -7.33 -13.78 21.39
CA SER A 174 -7.94 -12.76 20.54
C SER A 174 -8.76 -13.42 19.41
N PRO A 175 -10.03 -13.01 19.20
CA PRO A 175 -10.84 -13.51 18.09
C PRO A 175 -10.27 -13.11 16.71
N LEU A 176 -9.49 -12.01 16.66
CA LEU A 176 -8.89 -11.51 15.41
C LEU A 176 -7.61 -12.22 15.02
N PHE A 177 -6.77 -12.63 15.97
CA PHE A 177 -5.42 -13.11 15.69
C PHE A 177 -5.14 -14.55 16.17
N ASN A 178 -6.16 -15.28 16.61
CA ASN A 178 -6.01 -16.71 16.86
C ASN A 178 -5.79 -17.52 15.57
N SER A 179 -5.30 -18.75 15.70
CA SER A 179 -5.02 -19.67 14.59
C SER A 179 -6.24 -20.03 13.72
N ASN A 180 -7.44 -19.75 14.22
CA ASN A 180 -8.70 -19.99 13.53
C ASN A 180 -9.32 -18.72 12.96
N SER A 181 -8.66 -17.56 13.06
CA SER A 181 -9.17 -16.31 12.53
C SER A 181 -9.02 -16.22 11.01
N ILE A 182 -9.76 -15.28 10.40
CA ILE A 182 -9.63 -14.98 8.96
C ILE A 182 -8.23 -14.39 8.68
N PHE A 183 -7.72 -13.54 9.57
CA PHE A 183 -6.40 -12.91 9.41
C PHE A 183 -5.26 -13.92 9.49
N SER A 184 -5.29 -14.86 10.43
CA SER A 184 -4.26 -15.91 10.49
C SER A 184 -4.29 -16.80 9.25
N SER A 185 -5.48 -17.20 8.80
CA SER A 185 -5.65 -18.03 7.59
C SER A 185 -5.11 -17.37 6.32
N ILE A 186 -5.13 -16.04 6.24
CA ILE A 186 -4.75 -15.30 5.02
C ILE A 186 -3.31 -14.81 5.10
N ALA A 187 -2.87 -14.38 6.27
CA ALA A 187 -1.50 -13.94 6.47
C ALA A 187 -0.51 -15.11 6.41
N TRP A 188 -0.87 -16.32 6.87
CA TRP A 188 -0.06 -17.56 6.77
C TRP A 188 -0.29 -18.37 5.49
N ARG A 189 -1.06 -17.88 4.52
CA ARG A 189 -1.15 -18.47 3.18
C ARG A 189 -0.10 -17.81 2.28
N PRO A 190 1.19 -18.17 2.30
CA PRO A 190 2.03 -17.73 1.20
C PRO A 190 1.49 -18.45 -0.05
N LEU A 191 0.99 -17.73 -1.05
CA LEU A 191 1.03 -18.16 -2.46
C LEU A 191 0.31 -19.50 -2.84
N LEU A 192 -0.48 -20.11 -1.95
CA LEU A 192 -0.84 -21.54 -2.02
C LEU A 192 -2.14 -21.90 -2.76
N HIS A 193 -2.92 -20.94 -3.24
CA HIS A 193 -3.86 -21.29 -4.30
C HIS A 193 -3.10 -21.19 -5.62
N PRO A 194 -2.84 -22.30 -6.33
CA PRO A 194 -2.43 -22.25 -7.72
C PRO A 194 -3.56 -21.59 -8.52
N THR A 195 -3.58 -20.26 -8.54
CA THR A 195 -4.42 -19.53 -9.46
C THR A 195 -3.70 -19.58 -10.79
N THR A 196 -4.30 -20.20 -11.79
CA THR A 196 -3.83 -20.12 -13.18
C THR A 196 -3.86 -18.68 -13.70
N ASN A 197 -4.58 -17.79 -13.02
CA ASN A 197 -4.68 -16.37 -13.34
C ASN A 197 -3.49 -15.57 -12.76
N PHE A 198 -2.57 -15.19 -13.63
CA PHE A 198 -1.41 -14.34 -13.32
C PHE A 198 -1.78 -13.04 -12.60
N TRP A 199 -2.82 -12.34 -13.05
CA TRP A 199 -3.24 -11.06 -12.47
C TRP A 199 -3.71 -11.23 -11.03
N LYS A 200 -4.51 -12.27 -10.78
CA LYS A 200 -4.98 -12.59 -9.44
C LYS A 200 -3.82 -12.85 -8.48
N LYS A 201 -2.79 -13.59 -8.92
CA LYS A 201 -1.58 -13.83 -8.13
C LYS A 201 -0.79 -12.55 -7.88
N ALA A 202 -0.62 -11.70 -8.89
CA ALA A 202 0.07 -10.42 -8.75
C ALA A 202 -0.64 -9.48 -7.75
N PHE A 203 -1.97 -9.42 -7.82
CA PHE A 203 -2.78 -8.67 -6.85
C PHE A 203 -2.57 -9.16 -5.42
N GLU A 204 -2.61 -10.47 -5.18
CA GLU A 204 -2.39 -11.03 -3.85
C GLU A 204 -0.98 -10.72 -3.31
N ILE A 205 0.04 -10.86 -4.16
CA ILE A 205 1.44 -10.57 -3.78
C ILE A 205 1.61 -9.10 -3.39
N ALA A 206 0.95 -8.17 -4.08
CA ALA A 206 1.07 -6.76 -3.79
C ALA A 206 0.31 -6.32 -2.53
N HIS A 207 -0.81 -7.00 -2.22
CA HIS A 207 -1.67 -6.64 -1.09
C HIS A 207 -1.26 -7.33 0.22
N HIS A 208 -0.56 -8.48 0.15
CA HIS A 208 -0.21 -9.28 1.32
C HIS A 208 0.75 -8.59 2.30
N PRO A 209 1.87 -7.97 1.87
CA PRO A 209 2.78 -7.31 2.80
C PRO A 209 2.11 -6.11 3.50
N PHE A 210 1.36 -5.30 2.75
CA PHE A 210 0.53 -4.23 3.30
C PHE A 210 -0.47 -4.74 4.34
N LEU A 211 -1.17 -5.85 4.07
CA LEU A 211 -2.13 -6.42 5.03
C LEU A 211 -1.45 -6.75 6.36
N ILE A 212 -0.28 -7.39 6.32
CA ILE A 212 0.47 -7.77 7.52
C ILE A 212 0.90 -6.53 8.31
N LEU A 213 1.46 -5.52 7.63
CA LEU A 213 1.85 -4.25 8.25
C LEU A 213 0.66 -3.53 8.87
N TYR A 214 -0.44 -3.40 8.12
CA TYR A 214 -1.65 -2.74 8.57
C TYR A 214 -2.24 -3.41 9.82
N LEU A 215 -2.31 -4.74 9.82
CA LEU A 215 -2.78 -5.51 10.97
C LEU A 215 -1.85 -5.41 12.18
N TYR A 216 -0.53 -5.35 11.94
CA TYR A 216 0.45 -5.15 13.02
C TYR A 216 0.29 -3.79 13.69
N LEU A 217 0.14 -2.72 12.90
CA LEU A 217 -0.14 -1.38 13.42
C LEU A 217 -1.49 -1.34 14.16
N LEU A 218 -2.53 -1.99 13.62
CA LEU A 218 -3.82 -2.11 14.29
C LEU A 218 -3.71 -2.82 15.64
N ASP A 219 -2.94 -3.91 15.75
CA ASP A 219 -2.73 -4.60 17.03
C ASP A 219 -1.97 -3.74 18.05
N GLN A 220 -1.03 -2.90 17.60
CA GLN A 220 -0.36 -1.92 18.47
C GLN A 220 -1.36 -0.89 19.01
N ASP A 221 -2.20 -0.32 18.14
CA ASP A 221 -3.23 0.64 18.52
C ASP A 221 -4.23 0.01 19.51
N LEU A 222 -4.71 -1.20 19.23
CA LEU A 222 -5.63 -1.95 20.09
C LEU A 222 -5.00 -2.37 21.43
N SER A 223 -3.68 -2.53 21.48
CA SER A 223 -2.98 -2.86 22.73
C SER A 223 -2.77 -1.63 23.62
N SER A 224 -2.91 -0.42 23.07
CA SER A 224 -2.79 0.84 23.82
C SER A 224 -4.09 1.27 24.53
N ILE A 225 -5.23 0.70 24.13
CA ILE A 225 -6.56 1.03 24.67
C ILE A 225 -7.02 0.04 25.74
N SER A 226 -8.08 0.39 26.47
CA SER A 226 -8.63 -0.47 27.54
C SER A 226 -9.13 -1.83 27.02
N PRO A 227 -9.04 -2.91 27.81
CA PRO A 227 -9.44 -4.25 27.39
C PRO A 227 -10.90 -4.37 26.93
N SER A 228 -11.81 -3.58 27.51
CA SER A 228 -13.22 -3.57 27.12
C SER A 228 -13.42 -3.01 25.71
N ILE A 229 -12.80 -1.87 25.40
CA ILE A 229 -12.89 -1.23 24.08
C ILE A 229 -12.23 -2.14 23.03
N ARG A 230 -11.08 -2.73 23.36
CA ARG A 230 -10.43 -3.73 22.50
C ARG A 230 -11.40 -4.88 22.17
N SER A 231 -12.01 -5.49 23.17
CA SER A 231 -12.93 -6.62 22.97
C SER A 231 -14.15 -6.22 22.13
N GLU A 232 -14.69 -5.01 22.32
CA GLU A 232 -15.78 -4.47 21.51
C GLU A 232 -15.37 -4.27 20.05
N THR A 233 -14.21 -3.65 19.80
CA THR A 233 -13.69 -3.45 18.44
C THR A 233 -13.43 -4.79 17.74
N GLU A 234 -12.80 -5.74 18.44
CA GLU A 234 -12.53 -7.08 17.93
C GLU A 234 -13.82 -7.85 17.60
N THR A 235 -14.85 -7.73 18.45
CA THR A 235 -16.17 -8.35 18.23
C THR A 235 -16.93 -7.70 17.07
N SER A 236 -16.91 -6.36 16.98
CA SER A 236 -17.52 -5.61 15.87
C SER A 236 -16.92 -6.03 14.54
N LEU A 237 -15.59 -6.11 14.46
CA LEU A 237 -14.91 -6.52 13.24
C LEU A 237 -15.25 -7.97 12.83
N SER A 238 -15.31 -8.87 13.81
CA SER A 238 -15.68 -10.28 13.58
C SER A 238 -17.13 -10.41 13.08
N SER A 239 -18.05 -9.66 13.67
CA SER A 239 -19.46 -9.60 13.25
C SER A 239 -19.60 -9.03 11.83
N ASP A 240 -18.86 -7.98 11.51
CA ASP A 240 -18.90 -7.38 10.18
C ASP A 240 -18.34 -8.32 9.09
N PHE A 241 -17.33 -9.13 9.41
CA PHE A 241 -16.87 -10.17 8.50
C PHE A 241 -17.95 -11.20 8.20
N LEU A 242 -18.69 -11.64 9.23
CA LEU A 242 -19.79 -12.59 9.07
C LEU A 242 -20.92 -11.99 8.23
N THR A 243 -21.38 -10.78 8.54
CA THR A 243 -22.47 -10.12 7.82
C THR A 243 -22.14 -9.85 6.35
N ARG A 244 -20.86 -9.63 6.02
CA ARG A 244 -20.36 -9.40 4.66
C ARG A 244 -19.93 -10.68 3.94
N ASN A 245 -20.14 -11.85 4.53
CA ASN A 245 -19.70 -13.15 4.00
C ASN A 245 -18.20 -13.18 3.65
N ILE A 246 -17.37 -12.46 4.41
CA ILE A 246 -15.92 -12.55 4.29
C ILE A 246 -15.50 -13.82 5.05
N THR A 247 -14.85 -14.73 4.35
CA THR A 247 -14.51 -16.05 4.89
C THR A 247 -12.99 -16.27 4.83
N LYS A 248 -12.52 -17.38 5.40
CA LYS A 248 -11.11 -17.78 5.34
C LYS A 248 -10.58 -18.01 3.92
N THR A 249 -11.47 -18.18 2.93
CA THR A 249 -11.09 -18.37 1.53
C THR A 249 -10.95 -17.05 0.76
N SER A 250 -11.39 -15.93 1.34
CA SER A 250 -11.27 -14.60 0.75
C SER A 250 -9.80 -14.21 0.49
N HIS A 251 -9.62 -13.33 -0.49
CA HIS A 251 -8.33 -12.83 -0.95
C HIS A 251 -7.78 -11.72 -0.05
N CYS A 252 -6.45 -11.58 0.04
CA CYS A 252 -5.79 -10.50 0.78
C CYS A 252 -6.30 -9.14 0.31
N ALA A 253 -6.46 -8.97 -1.01
CA ALA A 253 -6.98 -7.74 -1.58
C ALA A 253 -8.41 -7.41 -1.11
N CYS A 254 -9.28 -8.44 -1.00
CA CYS A 254 -10.65 -8.23 -0.51
C CYS A 254 -10.67 -7.75 0.94
N ILE A 255 -9.79 -8.30 1.78
CA ILE A 255 -9.70 -7.91 3.19
C ILE A 255 -9.09 -6.52 3.33
N ASN A 256 -8.03 -6.21 2.59
CA ASN A 256 -7.48 -4.86 2.56
C ASN A 256 -8.55 -3.84 2.19
N TRP A 257 -9.32 -4.10 1.13
CA TRP A 257 -10.40 -3.22 0.74
C TRP A 257 -11.46 -3.05 1.84
N TYR A 258 -11.85 -4.14 2.50
CA TYR A 258 -12.77 -4.08 3.62
C TYR A 258 -12.21 -3.25 4.79
N LEU A 259 -10.95 -3.48 5.20
CA LEU A 259 -10.32 -2.75 6.29
C LEU A 259 -10.16 -1.27 5.95
N LEU A 260 -9.71 -0.95 4.74
CA LEU A 260 -9.60 0.42 4.26
C LEU A 260 -10.95 1.13 4.25
N THR A 261 -12.03 0.46 3.86
CA THR A 261 -13.36 1.08 3.87
C THR A 261 -13.96 1.20 5.27
N LYS A 262 -13.68 0.25 6.17
CA LYS A 262 -14.11 0.28 7.57
C LYS A 262 -13.40 1.38 8.36
N TYR A 263 -12.09 1.50 8.19
CA TYR A 263 -11.21 2.44 8.90
C TYR A 263 -10.75 3.61 8.03
N LYS A 264 -11.55 4.00 7.03
CA LYS A 264 -11.17 5.08 6.10
C LYS A 264 -10.89 6.42 6.79
N TRP A 265 -11.53 6.65 7.93
CA TRP A 265 -11.34 7.84 8.77
C TRP A 265 -10.04 7.80 9.59
N GLU A 266 -9.39 6.63 9.67
CA GLU A 266 -8.09 6.42 10.33
C GLU A 266 -6.99 6.34 9.26
N SER A 267 -6.91 7.38 8.43
CA SER A 267 -6.06 7.45 7.26
C SER A 267 -4.56 7.41 7.56
N GLU A 268 -4.14 7.84 8.76
CA GLU A 268 -2.75 7.81 9.19
C GLU A 268 -2.18 6.38 9.24
N ARG A 269 -2.94 5.43 9.79
CA ARG A 269 -2.52 4.02 9.86
C ARG A 269 -2.34 3.45 8.45
N ALA A 270 -3.29 3.72 7.56
CA ALA A 270 -3.25 3.25 6.19
C ALA A 270 -2.05 3.83 5.42
N TYR A 271 -1.77 5.12 5.62
CA TYR A 271 -0.63 5.80 5.00
C TYR A 271 0.71 5.26 5.52
N LEU A 272 0.86 5.13 6.84
CA LEU A 272 2.08 4.57 7.43
C LEU A 272 2.33 3.14 6.97
N ALA A 273 1.29 2.29 6.95
CA ALA A 273 1.40 0.93 6.41
C ALA A 273 1.87 0.93 4.95
N LEU A 274 1.37 1.84 4.11
CA LEU A 274 1.78 1.98 2.72
C LEU A 274 3.25 2.42 2.59
N GLN A 275 3.70 3.41 3.38
CA GLN A 275 5.09 3.86 3.37
C GLN A 275 6.06 2.73 3.75
N LEU A 276 5.73 1.97 4.80
CA LEU A 276 6.53 0.82 5.24
C LEU A 276 6.55 -0.30 4.18
N ASP A 277 5.41 -0.56 3.53
CA ASP A 277 5.30 -1.52 2.43
C ASP A 277 6.23 -1.15 1.26
N GLN A 278 6.32 0.13 0.90
CA GLN A 278 7.23 0.61 -0.14
C GLN A 278 8.70 0.32 0.16
N VAL A 279 9.12 0.37 1.44
CA VAL A 279 10.45 -0.05 1.86
C VAL A 279 10.60 -1.57 1.71
N MET A 280 9.62 -2.35 2.18
CA MET A 280 9.65 -3.81 2.09
C MET A 280 9.69 -4.31 0.63
N LEU A 281 9.06 -3.62 -0.30
CA LEU A 281 9.07 -3.95 -1.73
C LEU A 281 10.47 -3.85 -2.37
N ARG A 282 11.43 -3.16 -1.74
CA ARG A 282 12.83 -3.05 -2.21
C ARG A 282 13.75 -4.13 -1.68
N MET A 283 13.35 -4.80 -0.60
CA MET A 283 14.13 -5.90 -0.06
C MET A 283 14.12 -7.06 -1.05
N ARG A 284 15.18 -7.87 -1.04
CA ARG A 284 15.16 -9.12 -1.81
C ARG A 284 14.05 -10.02 -1.29
N GLU A 285 13.51 -10.86 -2.16
CA GLU A 285 12.33 -11.67 -1.84
C GLU A 285 12.48 -12.48 -0.54
N HIS A 286 13.63 -13.13 -0.33
CA HIS A 286 13.90 -13.92 0.88
C HIS A 286 13.91 -13.07 2.16
N HIS A 287 14.47 -11.85 2.09
CA HIS A 287 14.52 -10.90 3.19
C HIS A 287 13.14 -10.30 3.50
N ARG A 288 12.39 -9.93 2.45
CA ARG A 288 10.98 -9.51 2.59
C ARG A 288 10.15 -10.62 3.24
N VAL A 289 10.31 -11.86 2.80
CA VAL A 289 9.61 -13.02 3.39
C VAL A 289 9.99 -13.20 4.86
N LEU A 290 11.26 -13.02 5.22
CA LEU A 290 11.70 -13.10 6.62
C LEU A 290 11.06 -12.00 7.48
N ALA A 291 11.06 -10.74 7.02
CA ALA A 291 10.40 -9.63 7.70
C ALA A 291 8.89 -9.89 7.91
N LEU A 292 8.21 -10.38 6.87
CA LEU A 292 6.79 -10.73 6.95
C LEU A 292 6.53 -11.86 7.94
N LYS A 293 7.37 -12.91 7.95
CA LYS A 293 7.26 -14.00 8.93
C LYS A 293 7.44 -13.49 10.35
N LEU A 294 8.36 -12.57 10.59
CA LEU A 294 8.61 -11.97 11.91
C LEU A 294 7.38 -11.21 12.43
N LEU A 295 6.82 -10.32 11.62
CA LEU A 295 5.63 -9.53 11.95
C LEU A 295 4.40 -10.44 12.14
N LEU A 296 4.23 -11.40 11.23
CA LEU A 296 3.12 -12.33 11.26
C LEU A 296 3.16 -13.26 12.47
N TRP A 297 4.33 -13.78 12.85
CA TRP A 297 4.44 -14.63 14.03
C TRP A 297 4.08 -13.88 15.30
N ASN A 298 4.39 -12.58 15.39
CA ASN A 298 3.93 -11.74 16.49
C ASN A 298 2.41 -11.62 16.53
N LEU A 299 1.76 -11.40 15.39
CA LEU A 299 0.31 -11.34 15.32
C LEU A 299 -0.32 -12.69 15.72
N CYS A 300 0.15 -13.79 15.12
CA CYS A 300 -0.43 -15.12 15.22
C CYS A 300 0.68 -16.16 15.48
N PRO A 301 1.06 -16.44 16.75
CA PRO A 301 2.22 -17.28 17.09
C PRO A 301 1.94 -18.78 16.91
N PHE A 302 1.83 -19.19 15.64
CA PHE A 302 1.66 -20.57 15.17
C PHE A 302 2.81 -20.96 14.24
N GLY A 303 3.17 -22.24 14.22
CA GLY A 303 4.30 -22.75 13.45
C GLY A 303 5.66 -22.39 14.05
N ASP A 304 6.71 -22.60 13.25
CA ASP A 304 8.08 -22.38 13.68
C ASP A 304 8.36 -20.89 13.92
N LYS A 305 9.00 -20.60 15.05
CA LYS A 305 9.50 -19.26 15.35
C LYS A 305 10.51 -18.87 14.26
N PRO A 306 10.38 -17.68 13.63
CA PRO A 306 11.36 -17.23 12.66
C PRO A 306 12.70 -17.00 13.37
N ASP A 307 13.74 -17.69 12.89
CA ASP A 307 15.11 -17.49 13.37
C ASP A 307 15.66 -16.20 12.78
N THR A 308 15.65 -15.15 13.60
CA THR A 308 15.98 -13.78 13.18
C THR A 308 16.81 -13.15 14.28
N THR A 309 18.07 -12.81 13.98
CA THR A 309 18.91 -12.07 14.93
C THR A 309 18.74 -10.57 14.75
N ARG A 310 19.22 -9.80 15.73
CA ARG A 310 19.16 -8.33 15.69
C ARG A 310 19.96 -7.77 14.51
N GLU A 311 21.11 -8.37 14.23
CA GLU A 311 21.97 -8.04 13.09
C GLU A 311 21.24 -8.30 11.77
N MET A 312 20.50 -9.40 11.67
CA MET A 312 19.68 -9.70 10.50
C MET A 312 18.62 -8.61 10.30
N VAL A 313 17.93 -8.16 11.36
CA VAL A 313 16.93 -7.09 11.24
C VAL A 313 17.53 -5.78 10.73
N PHE A 314 18.71 -5.38 11.19
CA PHE A 314 19.41 -4.22 10.63
C PHE A 314 19.80 -4.43 9.17
N ALA A 315 20.30 -5.62 8.82
CA ALA A 315 20.66 -5.96 7.44
C ALA A 315 19.47 -5.90 6.47
N LEU A 316 18.26 -6.28 6.93
CA LEU A 316 17.03 -6.12 6.14
C LEU A 316 16.77 -4.65 5.80
N GLY A 317 16.92 -3.76 6.79
CA GLY A 317 16.78 -2.32 6.59
C GLY A 317 17.83 -1.78 5.63
N ASP A 318 19.10 -2.11 5.87
CA ASP A 318 20.21 -1.58 5.08
C ASP A 318 20.19 -2.04 3.61
N GLU A 319 19.77 -3.29 3.34
CA GLU A 319 19.55 -3.75 1.97
C GLU A 319 18.55 -2.87 1.20
N ALA A 320 17.44 -2.48 1.86
CA ALA A 320 16.44 -1.62 1.22
C ALA A 320 17.01 -0.23 0.85
N ALA A 321 18.04 0.23 1.57
CA ALA A 321 18.74 1.49 1.30
C ALA A 321 19.88 1.35 0.29
N ASP A 322 20.50 0.19 0.14
CA ASP A 322 21.58 -0.02 -0.84
C ASP A 322 21.10 0.17 -2.28
N GLY A 323 19.81 -0.08 -2.55
CA GLY A 323 19.17 0.24 -3.84
C GLY A 323 19.08 1.75 -4.17
N LEU A 324 19.41 2.64 -3.23
CA LEU A 324 19.48 4.09 -3.45
C LEU A 324 20.87 4.60 -3.85
N ARG A 325 21.90 3.76 -3.72
CA ARG A 325 23.31 4.12 -3.90
C ARG A 325 23.87 3.78 -5.28
N LEU A 326 23.05 3.19 -6.15
CA LEU A 326 23.38 2.76 -7.53
C LEU A 326 22.65 3.62 -8.56
#